data_AF-A0A4Y2F187-F1
#
_entry.id   AF-A0A4Y2F187-F1
#
_cell.length_a   1.000
_cell.length_b   1.000
_cell.length_c   1.000
_cell.angle_alpha   90.00
_cell.angle_beta   90.00
_cell.angle_gamma   90.00
#
_symmetry.space_group_name_H-M   'P 1'
#
loop_
_entity.id
_entity.type
_entity.pdbx_description
1 polymer ?
#
loop_
_entity_poly.entity_id
_entity_poly.type
_entity_poly.pdbx_seq_one_letter_code
_entity_poly.pdbx_strand_id
1 'polypeptide(L)'
;MKFLALFALFAVAASKHVLFDPELNEHWENFKRVFGKNYARGEEVARRLTWERRVNDVVRHNLRYDLGFHSYRKGINEYSDMEHDEFVRVFNGFRRNVGKQNNASSWVSPSNIAVPDQVDWRDKGLVTPIKNQVKIKKLVFISNKENVFY
;
A
#
# COMPACT_ATOMS: atom_id res chain seq x y z
N MET A 1 -24.89 41.68 -19.18
CA MET A 1 -25.41 40.74 -18.16
C MET A 1 -25.34 39.26 -18.60
N LYS A 2 -25.75 38.88 -19.82
CA LYS A 2 -25.73 37.47 -20.29
C LYS A 2 -24.32 36.87 -20.52
N PHE A 3 -23.36 37.67 -20.99
CA PHE A 3 -21.97 37.22 -21.24
C PHE A 3 -21.15 36.98 -19.97
N LEU A 4 -21.42 37.72 -18.89
CA LEU A 4 -20.77 37.53 -17.59
C LEU A 4 -21.18 36.20 -16.94
N ALA A 5 -22.45 35.80 -17.09
CA ALA A 5 -22.94 34.53 -16.59
C ALA A 5 -22.31 33.33 -17.33
N LEU A 6 -22.09 33.46 -18.65
CA LEU A 6 -21.41 32.43 -19.46
C LEU A 6 -19.92 32.30 -19.11
N PHE A 7 -19.23 33.41 -18.85
CA PHE A 7 -17.82 33.39 -18.44
C PHE A 7 -17.62 32.79 -17.04
N ALA A 8 -18.54 33.11 -16.11
CA ALA A 8 -18.55 32.50 -14.78
C ALA A 8 -18.81 30.99 -14.83
N LEU A 9 -19.69 30.51 -15.74
CA LEU A 9 -19.93 29.09 -15.93
C LEU A 9 -18.70 28.35 -16.47
N PHE A 10 -17.98 28.96 -17.42
CA PHE A 10 -16.76 28.38 -18.00
C PHE A 10 -15.61 28.31 -16.98
N ALA A 11 -15.44 29.34 -16.15
CA ALA A 11 -14.43 29.36 -15.10
C ALA A 11 -14.68 28.28 -14.02
N VAL A 12 -15.96 28.03 -13.68
CA VAL A 12 -16.34 26.96 -12.72
C VAL A 12 -16.21 25.56 -13.31
N ALA A 13 -16.44 25.40 -14.63
CA ALA A 13 -16.19 24.12 -15.30
C ALA A 13 -14.69 23.83 -15.43
N ALA A 14 -13.89 24.83 -15.83
CA ALA A 14 -12.44 24.73 -15.96
C ALA A 14 -11.74 24.44 -14.62
N SER A 15 -12.20 25.02 -13.51
CA SER A 15 -11.60 24.76 -12.19
C SER A 15 -11.73 23.31 -11.74
N LYS A 16 -12.77 22.58 -12.19
CA LYS A 16 -12.90 21.14 -11.96
C LYS A 16 -11.91 20.31 -12.79
N HIS A 17 -11.55 20.77 -13.99
CA HIS A 17 -10.55 20.13 -14.85
C HIS A 17 -9.11 20.35 -14.36
N VAL A 18 -8.85 21.32 -13.47
CA VAL A 18 -7.52 21.57 -12.92
C VAL A 18 -7.18 20.63 -11.76
N LEU A 19 -8.19 20.06 -11.08
CA LEU A 19 -7.96 19.26 -9.87
C LEU A 19 -7.61 17.80 -10.15
N PHE A 20 -8.08 17.24 -11.27
CA PHE A 20 -7.95 15.82 -11.58
C PHE A 20 -7.60 15.59 -13.03
N ASP A 21 -6.79 14.57 -13.29
CA ASP A 21 -6.50 14.13 -14.65
C ASP A 21 -7.73 13.43 -15.28
N PRO A 22 -8.30 13.97 -16.38
CA PRO A 22 -9.45 13.35 -17.04
C PRO A 22 -9.15 11.96 -17.61
N GLU A 23 -7.91 11.68 -18.00
CA GLU A 23 -7.49 10.37 -18.53
C GLU A 23 -7.55 9.29 -17.44
N LEU A 24 -7.41 9.69 -16.17
CA LEU A 24 -7.45 8.78 -15.04
C LEU A 24 -8.86 8.53 -14.49
N ASN A 25 -9.91 9.14 -15.06
CA ASN A 25 -11.30 8.96 -14.60
C ASN A 25 -11.72 7.49 -14.60
N GLU A 26 -11.54 6.78 -15.72
CA GLU A 26 -11.94 5.38 -15.83
C GLU A 26 -11.10 4.49 -14.90
N HIS A 27 -9.81 4.78 -14.80
CA HIS A 27 -8.89 4.07 -13.91
C HIS A 27 -9.28 4.24 -12.43
N TRP A 28 -9.74 5.43 -12.02
CA TRP A 28 -10.24 5.67 -10.68
C TRP A 28 -11.51 4.85 -10.38
N GLU A 29 -12.47 4.82 -11.31
CA GLU A 29 -13.68 4.01 -11.14
C GLU A 29 -13.36 2.51 -11.10
N ASN A 30 -12.41 2.05 -11.93
CA ASN A 30 -11.92 0.68 -11.91
C ASN A 30 -11.23 0.34 -10.59
N PHE A 31 -10.38 1.24 -10.08
CA PHE A 31 -9.75 1.09 -8.77
C PHE A 31 -10.79 0.92 -7.65
N LYS A 32 -11.79 1.80 -7.61
CA LYS A 32 -12.87 1.70 -6.61
C LYS A 32 -13.61 0.37 -6.72
N ARG A 33 -13.91 -0.08 -7.94
CA ARG A 33 -14.62 -1.35 -8.17
C ARG A 33 -13.79 -2.56 -7.74
N VAL A 34 -12.54 -2.65 -8.16
CA VAL A 34 -11.64 -3.78 -7.87
C VAL A 34 -11.39 -3.92 -6.36
N PHE A 35 -11.23 -2.81 -5.66
CA PHE A 35 -10.94 -2.81 -4.22
C PHE A 35 -12.17 -2.53 -3.34
N GLY A 36 -13.38 -2.53 -3.91
CA GLY A 36 -14.64 -2.35 -3.18
C GLY A 36 -14.72 -1.03 -2.39
N LYS A 37 -14.16 0.06 -2.93
CA LYS A 37 -14.12 1.36 -2.26
C LYS A 37 -15.44 2.11 -2.42
N ASN A 38 -15.92 2.67 -1.32
CA ASN A 38 -17.08 3.54 -1.28
C ASN A 38 -16.78 4.71 -0.33
N TYR A 39 -16.91 5.94 -0.82
CA TYR A 39 -16.52 7.14 -0.09
C TYR A 39 -17.70 8.11 0.02
N ALA A 40 -17.73 8.88 1.09
CA ALA A 40 -18.61 10.04 1.17
C ALA A 40 -18.13 11.14 0.20
N ARG A 41 -19.04 11.96 -0.30
CA ARG A 41 -18.74 13.02 -1.30
C ARG A 41 -17.60 13.96 -0.89
N GLY A 42 -17.47 14.24 0.42
CA GLY A 42 -16.40 15.11 0.95
C GLY A 42 -15.04 14.42 1.07
N GLU A 43 -15.00 13.09 1.13
CA GLU A 43 -13.77 12.30 1.26
C GLU A 43 -13.21 11.89 -0.11
N GLU A 44 -14.10 11.62 -1.08
CA GLU A 44 -13.72 11.08 -2.39
C GLU A 44 -12.70 11.97 -3.12
N VAL A 45 -12.84 13.29 -3.00
CA VAL A 45 -11.91 14.25 -3.60
C VAL A 45 -10.49 14.05 -3.07
N ALA A 46 -10.32 13.96 -1.75
CA ALA A 46 -9.01 13.75 -1.13
C ALA A 46 -8.43 12.38 -1.50
N ARG A 47 -9.26 11.32 -1.46
CA ARG A 47 -8.86 9.95 -1.83
C ARG A 47 -8.39 9.87 -3.27
N ARG A 48 -9.11 10.52 -4.19
CA ARG A 48 -8.74 10.59 -5.59
C ARG A 48 -7.42 11.34 -5.80
N LEU A 49 -7.20 12.47 -5.13
CA LEU A 49 -5.93 13.21 -5.20
C LEU A 49 -4.74 12.37 -4.71
N THR A 50 -4.89 11.68 -3.58
CA THR A 50 -3.86 10.78 -3.06
C THR A 50 -3.60 9.63 -4.04
N TRP A 51 -4.65 9.06 -4.63
CA TRP A 51 -4.52 7.99 -5.61
C TRP A 51 -3.82 8.42 -6.91
N GLU A 52 -4.17 9.57 -7.50
CA GLU A 52 -3.49 10.08 -8.69
C GLU A 52 -2.00 10.37 -8.40
N ARG A 53 -1.68 10.91 -7.21
CA ARG A 53 -0.29 11.07 -6.75
C ARG A 53 0.45 9.73 -6.69
N ARG A 54 -0.21 8.67 -6.21
CA ARG A 54 0.38 7.32 -6.18
C ARG A 54 0.56 6.73 -7.57
N VAL A 55 -0.38 6.93 -8.49
CA VAL A 55 -0.24 6.52 -9.90
C VAL A 55 1.01 7.14 -10.52
N ASN A 56 1.19 8.45 -10.36
CA ASN A 56 2.38 9.14 -10.87
C ASN A 56 3.69 8.62 -10.24
N ASP A 57 3.71 8.38 -8.92
CA ASP A 57 4.88 7.77 -8.26
C ASP A 57 5.20 6.37 -8.82
N VAL A 58 4.19 5.54 -9.03
CA VAL A 58 4.35 4.19 -9.61
C VAL A 58 4.91 4.27 -11.03
N VAL A 59 4.33 5.11 -11.88
CA VAL A 59 4.79 5.28 -13.27
C VAL A 59 6.24 5.75 -13.29
N ARG A 60 6.57 6.79 -12.52
CA ARG A 60 7.93 7.34 -12.44
C ARG A 60 8.93 6.31 -11.91
N HIS A 61 8.59 5.58 -10.85
CA HIS A 61 9.43 4.53 -10.29
C HIS A 61 9.69 3.43 -11.31
N ASN A 62 8.65 2.99 -12.03
CA ASN A 62 8.76 1.91 -13.00
C ASN A 62 9.56 2.33 -14.24
N LEU A 63 9.46 3.59 -14.68
CA LEU A 63 10.34 4.14 -15.72
C LEU A 63 11.80 4.13 -15.27
N ARG A 64 12.08 4.49 -14.00
CA ARG A 64 13.45 4.45 -13.45
C ARG A 64 13.96 3.01 -13.27
N TYR A 65 13.07 2.06 -12.97
CA TYR A 65 13.38 0.63 -13.00
C TYR A 65 13.79 0.18 -14.41
N ASP A 66 13.06 0.60 -15.45
CA ASP A 66 13.39 0.26 -16.84
C ASP A 66 14.77 0.79 -17.27
N LEU A 67 15.21 1.89 -16.65
CA LEU A 67 16.54 2.48 -16.83
C LEU A 67 17.61 1.87 -15.90
N GLY A 68 17.27 0.86 -15.09
CA GLY A 68 18.20 0.18 -14.20
C GLY A 68 18.51 0.90 -12.88
N PHE A 69 17.82 2.00 -12.54
CA PHE A 69 18.03 2.71 -11.27
C PHE A 69 17.39 2.02 -10.06
N HIS A 70 16.49 1.06 -10.30
CA HIS A 70 15.80 0.31 -9.25
C HIS A 70 15.81 -1.18 -9.59
N SER A 71 15.84 -2.02 -8.55
CA SER A 71 15.79 -3.49 -8.67
C SER A 71 14.37 -4.06 -8.61
N TYR A 72 13.36 -3.22 -8.38
CA TYR A 72 11.97 -3.64 -8.23
C TYR A 72 11.01 -2.67 -8.91
N ARG A 73 9.81 -3.16 -9.22
CA ARG A 73 8.68 -2.35 -9.70
C ARG A 73 7.65 -2.12 -8.61
N LYS A 74 6.93 -1.01 -8.70
CA LYS A 74 5.74 -0.72 -7.90
C LYS A 74 4.48 -1.02 -8.72
N GLY A 75 3.36 -1.24 -8.03
CA GLY A 75 2.05 -1.40 -8.62
C GLY A 75 0.97 -0.73 -7.77
N ILE A 76 -0.17 -0.47 -8.39
CA ILE A 76 -1.36 0.01 -7.67
C ILE A 76 -1.95 -1.15 -6.85
N ASN A 77 -2.28 -0.86 -5.59
CA ASN A 77 -2.83 -1.81 -4.63
C ASN A 77 -3.96 -1.17 -3.81
N GLU A 78 -4.60 -1.95 -2.94
CA GLU A 78 -5.75 -1.51 -2.13
C GLU A 78 -5.49 -0.31 -1.20
N TYR A 79 -4.22 0.08 -1.00
CA TYR A 79 -3.79 1.20 -0.15
C TYR A 79 -3.35 2.42 -0.96
N SER A 80 -3.53 2.41 -2.28
CA SER A 80 -3.06 3.50 -3.15
C SER A 80 -3.85 4.81 -2.97
N ASP A 81 -4.96 4.78 -2.25
CA ASP A 81 -5.76 5.94 -1.83
C ASP A 81 -5.43 6.43 -0.41
N MET A 82 -4.43 5.85 0.26
CA MET A 82 -4.04 6.18 1.63
C MET A 82 -2.79 7.04 1.69
N GLU A 83 -2.80 8.04 2.57
CA GLU A 83 -1.60 8.80 2.92
C GLU A 83 -0.65 7.93 3.76
N HIS A 84 0.65 8.25 3.72
CA HIS A 84 1.67 7.42 4.39
C HIS A 84 1.41 7.30 5.90
N ASP A 85 1.03 8.40 6.54
CA ASP A 85 0.74 8.41 7.98
C ASP A 85 -0.51 7.59 8.33
N GLU A 86 -1.51 7.57 7.44
CA GLU A 86 -2.68 6.70 7.59
C GLU A 86 -2.26 5.23 7.54
N PHE A 87 -1.44 4.87 6.55
CA PHE A 87 -0.93 3.52 6.39
C PHE A 87 -0.14 3.07 7.62
N VAL A 88 0.80 3.88 8.10
CA VAL A 88 1.62 3.55 9.28
C VAL A 88 0.74 3.35 10.52
N ARG A 89 -0.28 4.20 10.73
CA ARG A 89 -1.19 4.04 11.88
C ARG A 89 -2.00 2.74 11.85
N VAL A 90 -2.39 2.27 10.66
CA VAL A 90 -3.22 1.07 10.51
C VAL A 90 -2.39 -0.21 10.58
N PHE A 91 -1.20 -0.22 9.95
CA PHE A 91 -0.42 -1.43 9.75
C PHE A 91 0.72 -1.60 10.76
N ASN A 92 1.35 -0.51 11.24
CA ASN A 92 2.45 -0.66 12.19
C ASN A 92 1.93 -0.77 13.64
N GLY A 93 1.89 -2.00 14.15
CA GLY A 93 1.46 -2.31 15.51
C GLY A 93 2.56 -2.74 16.48
N PHE A 94 3.83 -2.81 16.06
CA PHE A 94 4.91 -3.28 16.93
C PHE A 94 5.17 -2.27 18.06
N ARG A 95 5.07 -2.76 19.30
CA ARG A 95 5.43 -2.01 20.51
C ARG A 95 6.51 -2.78 21.24
N ARG A 96 7.73 -2.23 21.28
CA ARG A 96 8.84 -2.81 22.01
C ARG A 96 8.54 -2.75 23.51
N ASN A 97 8.29 -3.90 24.13
CA ASN A 97 8.15 -3.99 25.58
C ASN A 97 9.56 -4.03 26.20
N VAL A 98 10.05 -2.87 26.62
CA VAL A 98 11.32 -2.77 27.36
C VAL A 98 11.05 -3.28 28.79
N GLY A 99 11.78 -4.33 29.22
CA GLY A 99 11.70 -4.85 30.60
C GLY A 99 10.98 -6.18 30.79
N LYS A 100 10.40 -6.80 29.75
CA LYS A 100 9.92 -8.19 29.84
C LYS A 100 11.10 -9.15 29.66
N GLN A 101 11.47 -9.88 30.71
CA GLN A 101 12.25 -11.10 30.55
C GLN A 101 11.36 -12.15 29.88
N ASN A 102 11.70 -12.51 28.64
CA ASN A 102 11.11 -13.66 27.99
C ASN A 102 11.89 -14.89 28.48
N ASN A 103 11.19 -15.94 28.90
CA ASN A 103 11.78 -17.26 29.24
C ASN A 103 12.27 -18.01 27.98
N ALA A 104 12.83 -17.29 27.01
CA ALA A 104 13.29 -17.86 25.75
C ALA A 104 14.70 -18.42 25.93
N SER A 105 14.93 -19.62 25.40
CA SER A 105 16.29 -20.15 25.23
C SER A 105 17.09 -19.28 24.26
N SER A 106 18.38 -19.12 24.53
CA SER A 106 19.30 -18.49 23.57
C SER A 106 19.36 -19.31 22.29
N TRP A 107 19.42 -18.62 21.16
CA TRP A 107 19.70 -19.26 19.88
C TRP A 107 21.11 -19.87 19.90
N VAL A 108 21.24 -21.09 19.39
CA VAL A 108 22.52 -21.81 19.30
C VAL A 108 22.85 -22.01 17.84
N SER A 109 24.03 -21.54 17.42
CA SER A 109 24.49 -21.72 16.05
C SER A 109 24.81 -23.20 15.78
N PRO A 110 24.29 -23.81 14.70
CA PRO A 110 24.67 -25.15 14.31
C PRO A 110 26.15 -25.22 13.92
N SER A 111 26.86 -26.25 14.37
CA SER A 111 28.26 -26.51 13.98
C SER A 111 28.31 -27.46 12.77
N ASN A 112 29.21 -27.21 11.82
CA ASN A 112 29.51 -28.11 10.68
C ASN A 112 28.34 -28.39 9.71
N ILE A 113 27.47 -27.41 9.47
CA ILE A 113 26.37 -27.56 8.49
C ILE A 113 26.66 -26.70 7.26
N ALA A 114 26.61 -27.33 6.08
CA ALA A 114 26.55 -26.62 4.82
C ALA A 114 25.13 -26.11 4.59
N VAL A 115 24.95 -24.79 4.66
CA VAL A 115 23.67 -24.14 4.37
C VAL A 115 23.56 -23.97 2.85
N PRO A 116 22.44 -24.35 2.23
CA PRO A 116 22.25 -24.18 0.79
C PRO A 116 22.14 -22.69 0.41
N ASP A 117 22.51 -22.37 -0.82
CA ASP A 117 22.49 -20.99 -1.34
C ASP A 117 21.07 -20.39 -1.44
N GLN A 118 20.04 -21.24 -1.54
CA GLN A 118 18.63 -20.83 -1.61
C GLN A 118 17.73 -21.81 -0.86
N VAL A 119 16.83 -21.27 -0.04
CA VAL A 119 15.77 -22.04 0.65
C VAL A 119 14.43 -21.36 0.42
N ASP A 120 13.45 -22.11 -0.11
CA ASP A 120 12.05 -21.72 -0.13
C ASP A 120 11.23 -22.68 0.74
N TRP A 121 10.66 -22.16 1.83
CA TRP A 121 9.87 -22.95 2.77
C TRP A 121 8.47 -23.30 2.22
N ARG A 122 8.01 -22.63 1.16
CA ARG A 122 6.74 -22.93 0.49
C ARG A 122 6.79 -24.31 -0.15
N ASP A 123 7.93 -24.67 -0.74
CA ASP A 123 8.18 -25.98 -1.34
C ASP A 123 8.20 -27.11 -0.31
N LYS A 124 8.39 -26.76 0.98
CA LYS A 124 8.39 -27.70 2.10
C LYS A 124 7.02 -27.83 2.76
N GLY A 125 5.99 -27.12 2.28
CA GLY A 125 4.65 -27.15 2.84
C GLY A 125 4.54 -26.53 4.24
N LEU A 126 5.55 -25.77 4.67
CA LEU A 126 5.60 -25.13 5.99
C LEU A 126 5.01 -23.72 6.01
N VAL A 127 4.53 -23.23 4.87
CA VAL A 127 3.96 -21.89 4.70
C VAL A 127 2.45 -21.98 4.51
N THR A 128 1.70 -21.32 5.39
CA THR A 128 0.23 -21.24 5.26
C THR A 128 -0.20 -20.22 4.19
N PRO A 129 -1.45 -20.27 3.68
CA PRO A 129 -1.95 -19.28 2.74
C PRO A 129 -1.83 -17.84 3.28
N ILE A 130 -1.56 -16.90 2.37
CA ILE A 130 -1.37 -15.48 2.70
C ILE A 130 -2.64 -14.91 3.35
N LYS A 131 -2.48 -14.17 4.47
CA LYS A 131 -3.57 -13.55 5.23
C LYS A 131 -3.61 -12.03 5.02
N ASN A 132 -4.79 -11.43 5.16
CA ASN A 132 -4.97 -9.96 5.14
C ASN A 132 -5.17 -9.43 6.57
N GLN A 133 -4.27 -8.55 7.01
CA GLN A 133 -4.22 -8.03 8.39
C GLN A 133 -5.31 -6.99 8.68
N VAL A 134 -5.89 -6.33 7.67
CA VAL A 134 -7.02 -5.40 7.89
C VAL A 134 -8.24 -6.15 8.38
N LYS A 135 -8.45 -7.37 7.87
CA LYS A 135 -9.54 -8.27 8.31
C LYS A 135 -9.25 -8.89 9.69
N ILE A 136 -7.99 -8.95 10.10
CA ILE A 136 -7.53 -9.56 11.34
C ILE A 136 -6.82 -8.48 12.16
N LYS A 137 -7.56 -7.69 12.96
CA LYS A 137 -7.12 -6.49 13.72
C LYS A 137 -5.88 -6.66 14.65
N LYS A 138 -4.71 -7.05 14.14
CA LYS A 138 -3.39 -7.03 14.82
C LYS A 138 -2.26 -7.60 13.94
N LEU A 139 -1.27 -6.75 13.63
CA LEU A 139 0.03 -7.14 13.03
C LEU A 139 0.78 -8.19 13.89
N VAL A 140 0.79 -7.98 15.21
CA VAL A 140 1.51 -8.83 16.18
C VAL A 140 0.96 -10.26 16.24
N PHE A 141 -0.30 -10.48 15.85
CA PHE A 141 -0.97 -11.77 15.99
C PHE A 141 -0.68 -12.71 14.83
N ILE A 142 -0.32 -12.17 13.65
CA ILE A 142 0.04 -12.99 12.49
C ILE A 142 1.49 -13.44 12.61
N SER A 143 2.40 -12.52 12.96
CA SER A 143 3.82 -12.84 13.18
C SER A 143 4.08 -13.78 14.37
N ASN A 144 3.24 -13.78 15.41
CA ASN A 144 3.40 -14.69 16.56
C ASN A 144 2.72 -16.05 16.38
N LYS A 145 1.83 -16.21 15.38
CA LYS A 145 1.13 -17.47 15.10
C LYS A 145 1.81 -18.30 14.04
N GLU A 146 2.63 -17.67 13.21
CA GLU A 146 3.43 -18.33 12.19
C GLU A 146 4.89 -18.24 12.66
N ASN A 147 5.61 -19.37 12.69
CA ASN A 147 7.05 -19.42 12.96
C ASN A 147 7.83 -18.75 11.81
N VAL A 148 7.58 -17.45 11.59
CA VAL A 148 8.27 -16.64 10.59
C VAL A 148 9.51 -16.10 11.26
N PHE A 149 10.62 -16.82 11.08
CA PHE A 149 11.95 -16.26 11.27
C PHE A 149 12.19 -15.29 10.11
N TYR A 150 12.47 -14.03 10.45
CA TYR A 150 12.93 -13.01 9.49
C TYR A 150 14.33 -13.35 8.97
#